data_AF-A0A1E7L959-F1
#
_entry.id   AF-A0A1E7L959-F1
#
_cell.length_a   1.000
_cell.length_b   1.000
_cell.length_c   1.000
_cell.angle_alpha   90.00
_cell.angle_beta   90.00
_cell.angle_gamma   90.00
#
_symmetry.space_group_name_H-M   'P 1'
#
loop_
_entity.id
_entity.type
_entity.pdbx_description
1 polymer ?
#
loop_
_entity_poly.entity_id
_entity_poly.type
_entity_poly.pdbx_seq_one_letter_code
_entity_poly.pdbx_strand_id
1 'polypeptide(L)'
;MELDEVADELYGLRPQEFTAARDERARRARADGQRELAADIRSLRRPTAAAWASNLLVREQGEQVAPLLRLGEELRGAHRRLDGRELRTLSHRQHQLVDALAGKAAALASDAGSPLGQQARQEVAQTLHAVLADPDAAREWAAGRLSKPLAAAPGFEAAAR
;
A
#
# COMPACT_ATOMS: atom_id res chain seq x y z
N MET A 1 10.24 19.04 -12.29
CA MET A 1 10.28 17.87 -11.41
C MET A 1 9.42 18.20 -10.23
N GLU A 2 8.26 17.58 -10.15
CA GLU A 2 7.30 17.78 -9.06
C GLU A 2 7.58 16.80 -7.92
N LEU A 3 7.12 17.09 -6.71
CA LEU A 3 7.32 16.21 -5.55
C LEU A 3 6.76 14.81 -5.80
N ASP A 4 5.61 14.70 -6.45
CA ASP A 4 4.97 13.42 -6.75
C ASP A 4 5.81 12.54 -7.68
N GLU A 5 6.45 13.11 -8.70
CA GLU A 5 7.36 12.38 -9.60
C GLU A 5 8.57 11.82 -8.83
N VAL A 6 9.15 12.63 -7.94
CA VAL A 6 10.27 12.19 -7.10
C VAL A 6 9.83 11.10 -6.13
N ALA A 7 8.67 11.27 -5.50
CA ALA A 7 8.14 10.29 -4.59
C ALA A 7 7.85 8.97 -5.32
N ASP A 8 7.34 9.01 -6.56
CA ASP A 8 7.09 7.83 -7.36
C ASP A 8 8.36 7.06 -7.71
N GLU A 9 9.45 7.76 -8.06
CA GLU A 9 10.74 7.12 -8.24
C GLU A 9 11.25 6.51 -6.93
N LEU A 10 11.23 7.29 -5.83
CA LEU A 10 11.80 6.86 -4.55
C LEU A 10 11.06 5.66 -3.94
N TYR A 11 9.73 5.65 -3.97
CA TYR A 11 8.93 4.55 -3.42
C TYR A 11 8.91 3.30 -4.32
N GLY A 12 9.44 3.39 -5.55
CA GLY A 12 9.75 2.22 -6.39
C GLY A 12 11.08 1.54 -6.04
N LEU A 13 11.99 2.22 -5.35
CA LEU A 13 13.29 1.67 -4.95
C LEU A 13 13.15 0.70 -3.78
N ARG A 14 14.16 -0.17 -3.60
CA ARG A 14 14.23 -1.01 -2.41
C ARG A 14 14.46 -0.13 -1.16
N PRO A 15 13.96 -0.53 0.02
CA PRO A 15 14.11 0.27 1.23
C PRO A 15 15.57 0.64 1.56
N GLN A 16 16.53 -0.24 1.23
CA GLN A 16 17.95 0.01 1.48
C GLN A 16 18.53 1.10 0.57
N GLU A 17 17.96 1.30 -0.63
CA GLU A 17 18.40 2.29 -1.62
C GLU A 17 17.72 3.66 -1.43
N PHE A 18 16.54 3.66 -0.77
CA PHE A 18 15.68 4.83 -0.61
C PHE A 18 16.41 6.05 -0.04
N THR A 19 17.13 5.90 1.08
CA THR A 19 17.73 7.05 1.77
C THR A 19 18.79 7.73 0.92
N ALA A 20 19.67 6.95 0.29
CA ALA A 20 20.74 7.48 -0.56
C ALA A 20 20.15 8.20 -1.78
N ALA A 21 19.15 7.62 -2.43
CA ALA A 21 18.46 8.23 -3.56
C ALA A 21 17.70 9.51 -3.16
N ARG A 22 17.00 9.51 -2.02
CA ARG A 22 16.27 10.67 -1.50
C ARG A 22 17.21 11.85 -1.25
N ASP A 23 18.34 11.58 -0.61
CA ASP A 23 19.31 12.61 -0.27
C ASP A 23 19.96 13.18 -1.54
N GLU A 24 20.21 12.35 -2.55
CA GLU A 24 20.68 12.78 -3.87
C GLU A 24 19.64 13.66 -4.60
N ARG A 25 18.37 13.24 -4.63
CA ARG A 25 17.29 14.02 -5.25
C ARG A 25 17.10 15.36 -4.55
N ALA A 26 17.13 15.39 -3.22
CA ALA A 26 17.07 16.62 -2.45
C ALA A 26 18.29 17.53 -2.64
N ARG A 27 19.48 16.97 -2.92
CA ARG A 27 20.67 17.76 -3.25
C ARG A 27 20.53 18.43 -4.62
N ARG A 28 20.04 17.70 -5.62
CA ARG A 28 19.79 18.23 -6.97
C ARG A 28 18.75 19.35 -6.96
N ALA A 29 17.59 19.12 -6.33
CA ALA A 29 16.57 20.15 -6.19
C ALA A 29 17.10 21.44 -5.52
N ARG A 30 17.99 21.33 -4.51
CA ARG A 30 18.66 22.52 -3.93
C ARG A 30 19.59 23.22 -4.92
N ALA A 31 20.38 22.47 -5.69
CA ALA A 31 21.28 23.02 -6.69
C ALA A 31 20.52 23.77 -7.79
N ASP A 32 19.32 23.30 -8.12
CA ASP A 32 18.41 23.91 -9.10
C ASP A 32 17.59 25.07 -8.51
N GLY A 33 17.86 25.49 -7.27
CA GLY A 33 17.19 26.60 -6.60
C GLY A 33 15.84 26.27 -5.94
N GLN A 34 15.38 25.02 -6.04
CA GLN A 34 14.09 24.55 -5.53
C GLN A 34 14.17 24.14 -4.05
N ARG A 35 14.34 25.14 -3.16
CA ARG A 35 14.59 24.90 -1.73
C ARG A 35 13.43 24.21 -1.00
N GLU A 36 12.19 24.58 -1.31
CA GLU A 36 10.99 23.99 -0.72
C GLU A 36 10.83 22.53 -1.13
N LEU A 37 10.86 22.25 -2.44
CA LEU A 37 10.86 20.88 -2.97
C LEU A 37 11.96 20.02 -2.32
N ALA A 38 13.15 20.56 -2.13
CA ALA A 38 14.24 19.83 -1.50
C ALA A 38 14.07 19.61 0.02
N ALA A 39 13.23 20.39 0.69
CA ALA A 39 12.80 20.13 2.06
C ALA A 39 11.72 19.04 2.08
N ASP A 40 10.76 19.11 1.16
CA ASP A 40 9.70 18.13 1.01
C ASP A 40 10.26 16.73 0.69
N ILE A 41 11.18 16.63 -0.27
CA ILE A 41 11.87 15.37 -0.59
C ILE A 41 12.57 14.79 0.64
N ARG A 42 13.22 15.62 1.48
CA ARG A 42 13.87 15.15 2.72
C ARG A 42 12.89 14.68 3.77
N SER A 43 11.67 15.21 3.77
CA SER A 43 10.61 14.81 4.69
C SER A 43 10.05 13.41 4.39
N LEU A 44 10.24 12.93 3.14
CA LEU A 44 9.82 11.60 2.73
C LEU A 44 10.50 10.53 3.59
N ARG A 45 9.67 9.64 4.14
CA ARG A 45 10.09 8.57 5.03
C ARG A 45 10.37 7.31 4.24
N ARG A 46 11.49 6.66 4.58
CA ARG A 46 11.82 5.33 4.08
C ARG A 46 10.67 4.36 4.39
N PRO A 47 10.16 3.60 3.40
CA PRO A 47 9.11 2.63 3.63
C PRO A 47 9.59 1.48 4.52
N THR A 48 8.69 0.96 5.36
CA THR A 48 8.90 -0.36 5.99
C THR A 48 8.87 -1.46 4.94
N ALA A 49 9.37 -2.66 5.27
CA ALA A 49 9.37 -3.80 4.34
C ALA A 49 7.95 -4.14 3.85
N ALA A 50 6.96 -4.13 4.74
CA ALA A 50 5.56 -4.36 4.40
C ALA A 50 4.98 -3.25 3.53
N ALA A 51 5.24 -1.98 3.86
CA ALA A 51 4.77 -0.85 3.05
C ALA A 51 5.37 -0.86 1.64
N TRP A 52 6.66 -1.15 1.53
CA TRP A 52 7.34 -1.30 0.23
C TRP A 52 6.77 -2.46 -0.59
N ALA A 53 6.53 -3.63 0.00
CA ALA A 53 5.91 -4.75 -0.72
C ALA A 53 4.48 -4.43 -1.19
N SER A 54 3.71 -3.70 -0.38
CA SER A 54 2.39 -3.19 -0.77
C SER A 54 2.48 -2.18 -1.93
N ASN A 55 3.49 -1.30 -1.95
CA ASN A 55 3.73 -0.38 -3.06
C ASN A 55 4.14 -1.13 -4.34
N LEU A 56 5.01 -2.13 -4.20
CA LEU A 56 5.48 -2.97 -5.31
C LEU A 56 4.31 -3.70 -5.97
N LEU A 57 3.36 -4.21 -5.18
CA LEU A 57 2.16 -4.84 -5.69
C LEU A 57 1.33 -3.88 -6.57
N VAL A 58 1.16 -2.62 -6.15
CA VAL A 58 0.41 -1.62 -6.92
C VAL A 58 1.16 -1.22 -8.20
N ARG A 59 2.48 -1.07 -8.11
CA ARG A 59 3.34 -0.62 -9.22
C ARG A 59 3.51 -1.68 -10.31
N GLU A 60 3.73 -2.94 -9.92
CA GLU A 60 4.00 -4.03 -10.87
C GLU A 60 2.73 -4.74 -11.33
N GLN A 61 1.61 -4.61 -10.59
CA GLN A 61 0.42 -5.43 -10.78
C GLN A 61 -0.87 -4.60 -10.71
N GLY A 62 -0.88 -3.43 -11.34
CA GLY A 62 -2.03 -2.51 -11.37
C GLY A 62 -3.37 -3.16 -11.73
N GLU A 63 -3.39 -4.10 -12.67
CA GLU A 63 -4.62 -4.82 -13.04
C GLU A 63 -5.11 -5.78 -11.95
N GLN A 64 -4.20 -6.33 -11.15
CA GLN A 64 -4.51 -7.32 -10.12
C GLN A 64 -4.91 -6.69 -8.79
N VAL A 65 -4.65 -5.40 -8.58
CA VAL A 65 -5.15 -4.64 -7.43
C VAL A 65 -6.57 -4.13 -7.64
N ALA A 66 -7.02 -3.94 -8.89
CA ALA A 66 -8.37 -3.46 -9.20
C ALA A 66 -9.51 -4.34 -8.64
N PRO A 67 -9.43 -5.69 -8.64
CA PRO A 67 -10.40 -6.53 -7.95
C PRO A 67 -10.55 -6.23 -6.46
N LEU A 68 -9.47 -5.86 -5.76
CA LEU A 68 -9.52 -5.54 -4.33
C LEU A 68 -10.26 -4.22 -4.10
N LEU A 69 -9.98 -3.21 -4.92
CA LEU A 69 -10.66 -1.91 -4.84
C LEU A 69 -12.18 -2.06 -5.06
N ARG A 70 -12.58 -2.82 -6.09
CA ARG A 70 -14.00 -3.13 -6.35
C ARG A 70 -14.65 -3.90 -5.20
N LEU A 71 -13.95 -4.89 -4.64
CA LEU A 71 -14.47 -5.65 -3.50
C LEU A 71 -14.69 -4.75 -2.28
N GLY A 72 -13.81 -3.77 -2.04
CA GLY A 72 -14.00 -2.78 -0.97
C GLY A 72 -15.26 -1.94 -1.17
N GLU A 73 -15.56 -1.54 -2.41
CA GLU A 73 -16.80 -0.83 -2.75
C GLU A 73 -18.04 -1.70 -2.53
N GLU A 74 -18.01 -2.96 -2.99
CA GLU A 74 -19.07 -3.96 -2.79
C GLU A 74 -19.35 -4.16 -1.28
N LEU A 75 -18.31 -4.40 -0.48
CA LEU A 75 -18.41 -4.61 0.98
C LEU A 75 -19.01 -3.39 1.68
N ARG A 76 -18.48 -2.20 1.43
CA ARG A 76 -19.01 -0.96 2.04
C ARG A 76 -20.46 -0.69 1.59
N GLY A 77 -20.81 -1.04 0.36
CA GLY A 77 -22.17 -0.98 -0.17
C GLY A 77 -23.13 -1.92 0.57
N ALA A 78 -22.76 -3.20 0.72
CA ALA A 78 -23.53 -4.21 1.45
C ALA A 78 -23.70 -3.84 2.93
N HIS A 79 -22.65 -3.30 3.57
CA HIS A 79 -22.73 -2.78 4.94
C HIS A 79 -23.75 -1.65 5.08
N ARG A 80 -23.74 -0.65 4.17
CA ARG A 80 -24.73 0.44 4.19
C ARG A 80 -26.16 -0.03 3.99
N ARG A 81 -26.37 -1.12 3.25
CA ARG A 81 -27.68 -1.74 3.02
C ARG A 81 -28.10 -2.72 4.12
N LEU A 82 -27.21 -3.04 5.07
CA LEU A 82 -27.41 -4.08 6.08
C LEU A 82 -27.73 -5.46 5.49
N ASP A 83 -27.19 -5.78 4.31
CA ASP A 83 -27.42 -7.07 3.64
C ASP A 83 -26.47 -8.15 4.18
N GLY A 84 -26.90 -8.81 5.26
CA GLY A 84 -26.11 -9.87 5.90
C GLY A 84 -25.84 -11.08 5.00
N ARG A 85 -26.66 -11.35 3.98
CA ARG A 85 -26.43 -12.48 3.06
C ARG A 85 -25.33 -12.14 2.06
N GLU A 86 -25.39 -10.96 1.47
CA GLU A 86 -24.36 -10.45 0.58
C GLU A 86 -23.02 -10.31 1.31
N LEU A 87 -23.03 -9.78 2.55
CA LEU A 87 -21.83 -9.68 3.38
C LEU A 87 -21.13 -11.03 3.57
N ARG A 88 -21.87 -12.11 3.89
CA ARG A 88 -21.28 -13.45 4.03
C ARG A 88 -20.62 -13.94 2.75
N THR A 89 -21.23 -13.69 1.59
CA THR A 89 -20.65 -14.05 0.29
C THR A 89 -19.38 -13.25 0.01
N LEU A 90 -19.40 -11.94 0.27
CA LEU A 90 -18.25 -11.06 0.06
C LEU A 90 -17.10 -11.35 1.02
N SER A 91 -17.38 -11.75 2.27
CA SER A 91 -16.33 -12.12 3.25
C SER A 91 -15.49 -13.32 2.78
N HIS A 92 -16.09 -14.32 2.13
CA HIS A 92 -15.33 -15.45 1.59
C HIS A 92 -14.38 -15.01 0.46
N ARG A 93 -14.88 -14.17 -0.46
CA ARG A 93 -14.10 -13.58 -1.55
C ARG A 93 -12.96 -12.69 -1.02
N GLN A 94 -13.23 -11.96 0.06
CA GLN A 94 -12.24 -11.13 0.76
C GLN A 94 -11.05 -11.95 1.24
N HIS A 95 -11.27 -13.05 1.98
CA HIS A 95 -10.16 -13.87 2.48
C HIS A 95 -9.29 -14.40 1.34
N GLN A 96 -9.91 -14.99 0.31
CA GLN A 96 -9.18 -15.53 -0.85
C GLN A 96 -8.34 -14.47 -1.57
N LEU A 97 -8.90 -13.28 -1.77
CA LEU A 97 -8.21 -12.22 -2.50
C LEU A 97 -7.08 -11.60 -1.67
N VAL A 98 -7.29 -11.39 -0.37
CA VAL A 98 -6.24 -10.90 0.53
C VAL A 98 -5.08 -11.87 0.59
N ASP A 99 -5.34 -13.18 0.77
CA ASP A 99 -4.29 -14.19 0.83
C ASP A 99 -3.49 -14.27 -0.47
N ALA A 100 -4.18 -14.24 -1.62
CA ALA A 100 -3.54 -14.27 -2.93
C ALA A 100 -2.63 -13.05 -3.15
N LEU A 101 -3.11 -11.85 -2.82
CA LEU A 101 -2.34 -10.60 -2.99
C LEU A 101 -1.19 -10.49 -2.00
N ALA A 102 -1.38 -10.90 -0.75
CA ALA A 102 -0.31 -10.94 0.25
C ALA A 102 0.79 -11.94 -0.15
N GLY A 103 0.42 -13.12 -0.64
CA GLY A 103 1.37 -14.10 -1.20
C GLY A 103 2.12 -13.54 -2.40
N LYS A 104 1.44 -12.81 -3.28
CA LYS A 104 2.06 -12.17 -4.44
C LYS A 104 3.03 -11.06 -4.06
N ALA A 105 2.66 -10.19 -3.12
CA ALA A 105 3.56 -9.16 -2.61
C ALA A 105 4.83 -9.77 -1.99
N ALA A 106 4.69 -10.90 -1.28
CA ALA A 106 5.85 -11.63 -0.74
C ALA A 106 6.73 -12.24 -1.83
N ALA A 107 6.15 -12.76 -2.93
CA ALA A 107 6.89 -13.27 -4.07
C ALA A 107 7.68 -12.15 -4.77
N LEU A 108 7.01 -11.04 -5.10
CA LEU A 108 7.65 -9.86 -5.72
C LEU A 108 8.81 -9.32 -4.87
N ALA A 109 8.60 -9.25 -3.55
CA ALA A 109 9.64 -8.85 -2.61
C ALA A 109 10.85 -9.80 -2.63
N SER A 110 10.61 -11.11 -2.72
CA SER A 110 11.65 -12.13 -2.84
C SER A 110 12.41 -12.01 -4.17
N ASP A 111 11.71 -11.83 -5.29
CA ASP A 111 12.31 -11.68 -6.63
C ASP A 111 13.18 -10.41 -6.72
N ALA A 112 12.79 -9.35 -6.02
CA ALA A 112 13.58 -8.13 -5.85
C ALA A 112 14.74 -8.26 -4.83
N GLY A 113 14.98 -9.47 -4.30
CA GLY A 113 16.09 -9.77 -3.39
C GLY A 113 15.88 -9.32 -1.94
N SER A 114 14.64 -9.04 -1.52
CA SER A 114 14.28 -8.61 -0.16
C SER A 114 13.11 -9.46 0.39
N PRO A 115 13.33 -10.75 0.71
CA PRO A 115 12.26 -11.63 1.17
C PRO A 115 11.61 -11.13 2.46
N LEU A 116 10.27 -11.21 2.53
CA LEU A 116 9.50 -10.78 3.69
C LEU A 116 9.49 -11.84 4.80
N GLY A 117 9.80 -11.41 6.02
CA GLY A 117 9.53 -12.17 7.24
C GLY A 117 8.03 -12.27 7.57
N GLN A 118 7.68 -13.15 8.50
CA GLN A 118 6.28 -13.44 8.86
C GLN A 118 5.49 -12.19 9.27
N GLN A 119 6.08 -11.34 10.13
CA GLN A 119 5.43 -10.11 10.58
C GLN A 119 5.13 -9.17 9.41
N ALA A 120 6.09 -8.97 8.50
CA ALA A 120 5.88 -8.10 7.34
C ALA A 120 4.77 -8.63 6.41
N ARG A 121 4.64 -9.95 6.26
CA ARG A 121 3.53 -10.57 5.50
C ARG A 121 2.16 -10.30 6.16
N GLN A 122 2.09 -10.38 7.49
CA GLN A 122 0.88 -10.04 8.24
C GLN A 122 0.52 -8.57 8.09
N GLU A 123 1.49 -7.66 8.16
CA GLU A 123 1.30 -6.22 7.95
C GLU A 123 0.82 -5.88 6.52
N VAL A 124 1.28 -6.63 5.51
CA VAL A 124 0.74 -6.52 4.14
C VAL A 124 -0.74 -6.92 4.14
N ALA A 125 -1.11 -8.07 4.71
CA ALA A 125 -2.51 -8.49 4.79
C ALA A 125 -3.39 -7.47 5.54
N GLN A 126 -2.90 -6.90 6.66
CA GLN A 126 -3.58 -5.83 7.39
C GLN A 126 -3.81 -4.59 6.53
N THR A 127 -2.82 -4.21 5.71
CA THR A 127 -2.95 -3.10 4.75
C THR A 127 -4.07 -3.38 3.74
N LEU A 128 -4.13 -4.59 3.19
CA LEU A 128 -5.17 -4.98 2.24
C LEU A 128 -6.58 -4.98 2.88
N HIS A 129 -6.68 -5.39 4.15
CA HIS A 129 -7.92 -5.26 4.91
C HIS A 129 -8.34 -3.80 5.12
N ALA A 130 -7.38 -2.91 5.43
CA ALA A 130 -7.67 -1.48 5.56
C ALA A 130 -8.20 -0.88 4.25
N VAL A 131 -7.63 -1.26 3.11
CA VAL A 131 -8.08 -0.85 1.77
C VAL A 131 -9.53 -1.27 1.49
N LEU A 132 -9.93 -2.47 1.91
CA LEU A 132 -11.30 -2.94 1.77
C LEU A 132 -12.28 -2.14 2.65
N ALA A 133 -11.86 -1.80 3.87
CA ALA A 133 -12.71 -1.14 4.85
C ALA A 133 -12.90 0.36 4.58
N ASP A 134 -11.90 1.05 4.04
CA ASP A 134 -11.86 2.51 3.98
C ASP A 134 -11.50 3.03 2.56
N PRO A 135 -12.34 3.86 1.92
CA PRO A 135 -12.03 4.46 0.63
C PRO A 135 -10.79 5.36 0.66
N ASP A 136 -10.43 5.94 1.80
CA ASP A 136 -9.26 6.81 1.93
C ASP A 136 -7.98 5.98 1.97
N ALA A 137 -7.99 4.88 2.73
CA ALA A 137 -6.94 3.87 2.70
C ALA A 137 -6.76 3.27 1.29
N ALA A 138 -7.86 3.04 0.57
CA ALA A 138 -7.81 2.57 -0.81
C ALA A 138 -7.11 3.55 -1.76
N ARG A 139 -7.38 4.86 -1.63
CA ARG A 139 -6.70 5.90 -2.41
C ARG A 139 -5.23 6.02 -2.03
N GLU A 140 -4.90 5.98 -0.74
CA GLU A 140 -3.52 6.06 -0.25
C GLU A 140 -2.69 4.86 -0.74
N TRP A 141 -3.24 3.65 -0.68
CA TRP A 141 -2.59 2.45 -1.19
C TRP A 141 -2.44 2.49 -2.72
N ALA A 142 -3.48 2.90 -3.45
CA ALA A 142 -3.43 3.02 -4.91
C ALA A 142 -2.40 4.03 -5.42
N ALA A 143 -2.01 5.02 -4.59
CA ALA A 143 -0.90 5.92 -4.91
C ALA A 143 0.46 5.20 -4.92
N GLY A 144 0.59 4.04 -4.27
CA GLY A 144 1.82 3.24 -4.26
C GLY A 144 3.00 3.93 -3.59
N ARG A 145 2.74 4.80 -2.61
CA ARG A 145 3.73 5.63 -1.89
C ARG A 145 3.67 5.46 -0.36
N LEU A 146 3.21 4.30 0.12
CA LEU A 146 3.12 4.02 1.55
C LEU A 146 4.51 3.99 2.20
N SER A 147 4.64 4.69 3.32
CA SER A 147 5.85 4.65 4.17
C SER A 147 5.72 3.68 5.35
N LYS A 148 4.49 3.34 5.73
CA LYS A 148 4.15 2.42 6.81
C LYS A 148 2.91 1.60 6.40
N PRO A 149 2.66 0.44 7.03
CA PRO A 149 1.44 -0.32 6.79
C PRO A 149 0.21 0.51 7.15
N LEU A 150 -0.90 0.26 6.45
CA LEU A 150 -2.19 0.82 6.81
C LEU A 150 -2.83 -0.06 7.87
N ALA A 151 -3.43 0.57 8.88
CA ALA A 151 -4.21 -0.13 9.90
C ALA A 151 -5.69 0.06 9.57
N ALA A 152 -6.48 -1.01 9.66
CA ALA A 152 -7.92 -0.89 9.57
C ALA A 152 -8.44 -0.09 10.78
N ALA A 153 -9.39 0.82 10.53
CA ALA A 153 -10.10 1.46 11.63
C ALA A 153 -10.84 0.37 12.46
N PRO A 154 -10.93 0.50 13.80
CA PRO A 154 -11.42 -0.55 14.71
C PRO A 154 -12.91 -0.95 14.56
N GLY A 155 -13.58 -0.65 13.45
CA GLY A 155 -15.00 -0.93 13.22
C GLY A 155 -15.33 -2.10 12.28
N PHE A 156 -14.37 -2.64 11.51
CA PHE A 156 -14.66 -3.64 10.47
C PHE A 156 -14.57 -5.11 10.95
N GLU A 157 -13.82 -5.40 12.02
CA GLU A 157 -13.64 -6.77 12.54
C GLU A 157 -14.79 -7.27 13.44
N ALA A 158 -15.70 -6.39 13.87
CA ALA A 158 -16.72 -6.74 14.86
C ALA A 158 -17.95 -7.51 14.31
N ALA A 159 -18.06 -7.73 12.99
CA ALA A 159 -19.27 -8.31 12.39
C ALA A 159 -19.17 -9.82 12.06
N ALA A 160 -18.08 -10.50 12.45
CA ALA A 160 -17.83 -11.90 12.08
C ALA A 160 -17.69 -12.85 13.28
N ARG A 161 -18.38 -12.59 14.40
CA ARG A 161 -18.51 -13.55 15.50
C ARG A 161 -19.96 -13.92 15.76
#